data_AF-Q09D83-F1
#
_entry.id   AF-Q09D83-F1
#
_cell.length_a   1.000
_cell.length_b   1.000
_cell.length_c   1.000
_cell.angle_alpha   90.00
_cell.angle_beta   90.00
_cell.angle_gamma   90.00
#
_symmetry.space_group_name_H-M   'P 1'
#
loop_
_entity.id
_entity.type
_entity.pdbx_description
1 polymer ?
#
loop_
_entity_poly.entity_id
_entity_poly.type
_entity_poly.pdbx_seq_one_letter_code
_entity_poly.pdbx_strand_id
1 'polypeptide(L)'
;MSRVGVFLSALLVLASPSLAAPPRAESKRIHLDVVRADLHDVLRMLADVGRLNLVVSDQVQGTVTLKLKNVPWHEALDTVLASHALGQEIEGNVLRVAPLKELAAEAAARAKWKQAREEVAPLKTFFIPVSHARAAELLPHVQAQLSPRGTVSVDERTNTLIVTDVEPVTVP
;
A
#
# COMPACT_ATOMS: atom_id res chain seq x y z
N MET A 1 1.39 -56.52 46.82
CA MET A 1 0.00 -56.74 46.34
C MET A 1 -0.67 -55.37 46.26
N SER A 2 -1.06 -54.91 45.05
CA SER A 2 -2.05 -53.85 44.71
C SER A 2 -1.96 -52.47 45.41
N ARG A 3 -2.06 -51.29 44.78
CA ARG A 3 -2.77 -50.81 43.56
C ARG A 3 -2.47 -49.30 43.38
N VAL A 4 -2.35 -48.82 42.12
CA VAL A 4 -2.86 -47.53 41.57
C VAL A 4 -2.26 -46.21 42.14
N GLY A 5 -1.90 -45.17 41.40
CA GLY A 5 -2.22 -44.78 40.03
C GLY A 5 -1.43 -43.57 39.52
N VAL A 6 -1.62 -43.32 38.23
CA VAL A 6 -0.91 -42.44 37.30
C VAL A 6 -1.39 -40.98 37.42
N PHE A 7 -0.45 -40.01 37.37
CA PHE A 7 -0.69 -38.59 37.05
C PHE A 7 0.44 -38.15 36.11
N LEU A 8 0.30 -38.37 34.80
CA LEU A 8 -0.27 -37.46 33.79
C LEU A 8 0.55 -36.17 33.57
N SER A 9 1.37 -36.24 32.52
CA SER A 9 2.11 -35.18 31.87
C SER A 9 1.22 -34.01 31.44
N ALA A 10 1.64 -32.79 31.74
CA ALA A 10 1.11 -31.59 31.10
C ALA A 10 2.18 -30.49 31.08
N LEU A 11 2.95 -30.41 29.98
CA LEU A 11 3.57 -29.16 29.57
C LEU A 11 3.27 -28.99 28.08
N LEU A 12 2.22 -28.21 27.85
CA LEU A 12 1.63 -27.87 26.57
C LEU A 12 2.62 -27.00 25.78
N VAL A 13 3.10 -27.52 24.65
CA VAL A 13 3.89 -26.75 23.67
C VAL A 13 3.02 -25.63 23.11
N LEU A 14 3.53 -24.41 23.20
CA LEU A 14 2.95 -23.18 22.65
C LEU A 14 2.79 -23.31 21.13
N ALA A 15 1.54 -23.48 20.68
CA ALA A 15 1.17 -23.32 19.28
C ALA A 15 1.17 -21.82 18.93
N SER A 16 2.13 -21.38 18.12
CA SER A 16 2.10 -20.06 17.50
C SER A 16 0.81 -19.90 16.70
N PRO A 17 -0.01 -18.86 16.92
CA PRO A 17 -1.11 -18.56 16.03
C PRO A 17 -0.50 -18.08 14.71
N SER A 18 -0.57 -18.93 13.69
CA SER A 18 -0.32 -18.54 12.31
C SER A 18 -1.20 -17.32 12.00
N LEU A 19 -0.58 -16.25 11.51
CA LEU A 19 -1.25 -15.03 11.09
C LEU A 19 -2.18 -15.35 9.92
N ALA A 20 -3.40 -15.78 10.24
CA ALA A 20 -4.45 -15.97 9.27
C ALA A 20 -4.74 -14.60 8.64
N ALA A 21 -4.40 -14.47 7.35
CA ALA A 21 -4.79 -13.33 6.53
C ALA A 21 -6.29 -13.07 6.73
N PRO A 22 -6.72 -11.80 6.86
CA PRO A 22 -8.11 -11.49 7.11
C PRO A 22 -8.99 -12.14 6.03
N PRO A 23 -10.18 -12.68 6.39
CA PRO A 23 -11.10 -13.26 5.42
C PRO A 23 -11.45 -12.19 4.39
N ARG A 24 -10.91 -12.35 3.16
CA ARG A 24 -11.12 -11.41 2.06
C ARG A 24 -12.63 -11.33 1.82
N ALA A 25 -13.17 -10.13 2.03
CA ALA A 25 -14.59 -9.83 2.03
C ALA A 25 -15.32 -10.49 0.84
N GLU A 26 -16.40 -11.21 1.16
CA GLU A 26 -17.46 -11.73 0.30
C GLU A 26 -17.16 -11.73 -1.20
N SER A 27 -16.36 -12.70 -1.64
CA SER A 27 -16.07 -12.87 -3.05
C SER A 27 -17.24 -13.56 -3.74
N LYS A 28 -18.08 -12.77 -4.42
CA LYS A 28 -19.10 -13.26 -5.34
C LYS A 28 -18.43 -14.21 -6.34
N ARG A 29 -18.89 -15.46 -6.36
CA ARG A 29 -18.35 -16.49 -7.24
C ARG A 29 -19.01 -16.39 -8.61
N ILE A 30 -18.21 -16.58 -9.64
CA ILE A 30 -18.64 -16.50 -11.03
C ILE A 30 -18.32 -17.78 -11.80
N HIS A 31 -19.16 -18.03 -12.80
CA HIS A 31 -18.95 -19.03 -13.83
C HIS A 31 -18.93 -18.27 -15.15
N LEU A 32 -17.83 -18.34 -15.89
CA LEU A 32 -17.65 -17.57 -17.11
C LEU A 32 -16.91 -18.43 -18.13
N ASP A 33 -17.47 -18.59 -19.32
CA ASP A 33 -16.83 -19.28 -20.44
C ASP A 33 -16.86 -18.31 -21.61
N VAL A 34 -15.71 -17.72 -21.94
CA VAL A 34 -15.56 -16.80 -23.07
C VAL A 34 -14.41 -17.25 -23.95
N VAL A 35 -14.67 -17.23 -25.25
CA VAL A 35 -13.72 -17.69 -26.27
C VAL A 35 -13.48 -16.52 -27.22
N ARG A 36 -12.21 -16.09 -27.32
CA ARG A 36 -11.79 -14.95 -28.14
C ARG A 36 -12.63 -13.69 -27.90
N ALA A 37 -12.92 -13.40 -26.64
CA ALA A 37 -13.62 -12.17 -26.27
C ALA A 37 -12.63 -11.00 -26.16
N ASP A 38 -13.11 -9.79 -26.45
CA ASP A 38 -12.34 -8.57 -26.24
C ASP A 38 -12.06 -8.37 -24.74
N LEU A 39 -10.81 -8.05 -24.43
CA LEU A 39 -10.36 -7.89 -23.06
C LEU A 39 -11.12 -6.77 -22.33
N HIS A 40 -11.44 -5.67 -23.02
CA HIS A 40 -12.23 -4.58 -22.47
C HIS A 40 -13.61 -5.04 -21.97
N ASP A 41 -14.29 -5.88 -22.75
CA ASP A 41 -15.61 -6.38 -22.41
C ASP A 41 -15.56 -7.31 -21.20
N VAL A 42 -14.56 -8.19 -21.16
CA VAL A 42 -14.34 -9.09 -20.01
C VAL A 42 -14.05 -8.30 -18.74
N LEU A 43 -13.15 -7.31 -18.80
CA LEU A 43 -12.83 -6.46 -17.65
C LEU A 43 -14.06 -5.67 -17.17
N ARG A 44 -14.87 -5.17 -18.09
CA ARG A 44 -16.14 -4.50 -17.78
C ARG A 44 -17.10 -5.43 -17.05
N MET A 45 -17.31 -6.64 -17.56
CA MET A 45 -18.16 -7.64 -16.90
C MET A 45 -17.67 -7.98 -15.48
N LEU A 46 -16.35 -8.11 -15.28
CA LEU A 46 -15.77 -8.37 -13.97
C LEU A 46 -15.96 -7.19 -13.01
N ALA A 47 -15.78 -5.95 -13.49
CA ALA A 47 -16.00 -4.73 -12.70
C ALA A 47 -17.48 -4.57 -12.29
N ASP A 48 -18.42 -4.89 -13.18
CA ASP A 48 -19.85 -4.85 -12.91
C ASP A 48 -20.25 -5.86 -11.82
N VAL A 49 -19.63 -7.05 -11.82
CA VAL A 49 -19.82 -8.06 -10.75
C VAL A 49 -19.30 -7.55 -9.41
N GLY A 50 -18.15 -6.87 -9.41
CA GLY A 50 -17.52 -6.27 -8.24
C GLY A 50 -18.13 -4.94 -7.78
N ARG A 51 -19.07 -4.35 -8.54
CA ARG A 51 -19.65 -3.01 -8.32
C ARG A 51 -18.61 -1.89 -8.24
N LEU A 52 -17.54 -2.00 -9.00
CA LEU A 52 -16.48 -0.99 -9.07
C LEU A 52 -16.60 -0.18 -10.36
N ASN A 53 -16.21 1.09 -10.34
CA ASN A 53 -16.06 1.86 -11.57
C ASN A 53 -14.78 1.44 -12.28
N LEU A 54 -14.83 1.17 -13.57
CA LEU A 54 -13.67 0.73 -14.35
C LEU A 54 -13.12 1.87 -15.21
N VAL A 55 -11.81 2.08 -15.14
CA VAL A 55 -11.06 2.94 -16.06
C VAL A 55 -9.97 2.08 -16.70
N VAL A 56 -10.03 1.92 -18.02
CA VAL A 56 -9.07 1.14 -18.80
C VAL A 56 -8.26 2.09 -19.68
N SER A 57 -6.94 1.98 -19.67
CA SER A 57 -6.09 2.72 -20.62
C SER A 57 -6.23 2.18 -22.05
N ASP A 58 -6.11 3.05 -23.06
CA ASP A 58 -6.23 2.69 -24.49
C ASP A 58 -5.21 1.63 -24.98
N GLN A 59 -4.15 1.44 -24.21
CA GLN A 59 -3.09 0.46 -24.48
C GLN A 59 -3.48 -0.99 -24.12
N VAL A 60 -4.61 -1.20 -23.44
CA VAL A 60 -5.07 -2.53 -23.00
C VAL A 60 -5.81 -3.24 -24.13
N GLN A 61 -5.08 -3.61 -25.19
CA GLN A 61 -5.65 -4.26 -26.36
C GLN A 61 -5.34 -5.76 -26.37
N GLY A 62 -6.32 -6.56 -26.78
CA GLY A 62 -6.15 -7.99 -26.96
C GLY A 62 -7.43 -8.78 -26.77
N THR A 63 -7.38 -10.05 -27.15
CA THR A 63 -8.45 -11.01 -26.93
C THR A 63 -8.04 -12.00 -25.85
N VAL A 64 -8.98 -12.35 -24.98
CA VAL A 64 -8.78 -13.36 -23.94
C VAL A 64 -9.68 -14.57 -24.19
N THR A 65 -9.19 -15.75 -23.84
CA THR A 65 -9.98 -16.98 -23.80
C THR A 65 -9.85 -17.55 -22.40
N LEU A 66 -10.96 -17.66 -21.68
CA LEU A 66 -10.97 -18.09 -20.29
C LEU A 66 -12.21 -18.95 -20.03
N LYS A 67 -12.01 -19.93 -19.15
CA LYS A 67 -13.06 -20.79 -18.63
C LYS A 67 -12.92 -20.88 -17.14
N LEU A 68 -13.87 -20.28 -16.44
CA LEU A 68 -13.92 -20.16 -14.99
C LEU A 68 -15.14 -20.92 -14.47
N LYS A 69 -14.94 -21.72 -13.43
CA LYS A 69 -16.00 -22.46 -12.76
C LYS A 69 -15.88 -22.28 -11.26
N ASN A 70 -16.87 -21.62 -10.65
CA ASN A 70 -16.92 -21.38 -9.20
C ASN A 70 -15.67 -20.64 -8.68
N VAL A 71 -15.20 -19.66 -9.45
CA VAL A 71 -14.02 -18.85 -9.11
C VAL A 71 -14.49 -17.51 -8.54
N PRO A 72 -13.91 -17.01 -7.45
CA PRO A 72 -14.20 -15.66 -6.96
C PRO A 72 -13.78 -14.60 -7.98
N TRP A 73 -14.61 -13.57 -8.17
CA TRP A 73 -14.38 -12.55 -9.21
C TRP A 73 -13.01 -11.85 -9.09
N HIS A 74 -12.50 -11.66 -7.87
CA HIS A 74 -11.21 -11.01 -7.63
C HIS A 74 -10.04 -11.87 -8.13
N GLU A 75 -10.11 -13.19 -7.92
CA GLU A 75 -9.11 -14.15 -8.42
C GLU A 75 -9.18 -14.28 -9.94
N ALA A 76 -10.40 -14.24 -10.50
CA ALA A 76 -10.61 -14.20 -11.93
C ALA A 76 -9.96 -12.96 -12.57
N LEU A 77 -10.17 -11.79 -11.97
CA LEU A 77 -9.55 -10.54 -12.39
C LEU A 77 -8.02 -10.63 -12.31
N ASP A 78 -7.48 -11.05 -11.16
CA ASP A 78 -6.04 -11.20 -10.96
C ASP A 78 -5.41 -12.16 -12.01
N THR A 79 -6.09 -13.25 -12.37
CA THR A 79 -5.63 -14.22 -13.37
C THR A 79 -5.62 -13.65 -14.79
N VAL A 80 -6.66 -12.90 -15.17
CA VAL A 80 -6.75 -12.24 -16.48
C VAL A 80 -5.65 -11.17 -16.61
N LEU A 81 -5.47 -10.35 -15.57
CA LEU A 81 -4.42 -9.32 -15.56
C LEU A 81 -3.01 -9.92 -15.64
N ALA A 82 -2.75 -11.00 -14.90
CA ALA A 82 -1.45 -11.67 -14.89
C ALA A 82 -1.07 -12.23 -16.28
N SER A 83 -2.06 -12.77 -17.02
CA SER A 83 -1.83 -13.37 -18.34
C SER A 83 -1.45 -12.34 -19.41
N HIS A 84 -1.90 -11.09 -19.26
CA HIS A 84 -1.63 -9.99 -20.20
C HIS A 84 -0.60 -8.97 -19.66
N ALA A 85 0.09 -9.30 -18.55
CA ALA A 85 1.05 -8.42 -17.87
C ALA A 85 0.46 -7.01 -17.57
N LEU A 86 -0.80 -6.99 -17.14
CA LEU A 86 -1.52 -5.79 -16.75
C LEU A 86 -1.45 -5.60 -15.24
N GLY A 87 -1.44 -4.34 -14.81
CA GLY A 87 -1.57 -3.94 -13.42
C GLY A 87 -2.97 -3.40 -13.14
N GLN A 88 -3.35 -3.46 -11.87
CA GLN A 88 -4.53 -2.79 -11.34
C GLN A 88 -4.12 -1.81 -10.23
N GLU A 89 -4.71 -0.62 -10.24
CA GLU A 89 -4.67 0.34 -9.14
C GLU A 89 -6.11 0.57 -8.66
N ILE A 90 -6.36 0.31 -7.37
CA ILE A 90 -7.67 0.55 -6.76
C ILE A 90 -7.57 1.85 -5.96
N GLU A 91 -8.24 2.88 -6.45
CA GLU A 91 -8.36 4.18 -5.78
C GLU A 91 -9.80 4.36 -5.30
N GLY A 92 -10.06 3.95 -4.05
CA GLY A 92 -11.41 3.98 -3.47
C GLY A 92 -12.39 3.07 -4.20
N ASN A 93 -13.30 3.65 -5.00
CA ASN A 93 -14.33 2.94 -5.76
C ASN A 93 -14.03 2.87 -7.27
N VAL A 94 -12.80 3.19 -7.67
CA VAL A 94 -12.35 3.16 -9.07
C VAL A 94 -11.24 2.13 -9.21
N LEU A 95 -11.43 1.19 -10.13
CA LEU A 95 -10.46 0.22 -10.60
C LEU A 95 -9.83 0.76 -11.89
N ARG A 96 -8.56 1.17 -11.79
CA ARG A 96 -7.74 1.56 -12.94
C ARG A 96 -6.96 0.34 -13.43
N VAL A 97 -7.07 0.01 -14.71
CA VAL A 97 -6.31 -1.07 -15.35
C VAL A 97 -5.40 -0.49 -16.44
N ALA A 98 -4.11 -0.78 -16.33
CA ALA A 98 -3.09 -0.31 -17.26
C ALA A 98 -1.98 -1.36 -17.44
N PRO A 99 -1.20 -1.33 -18.53
CA PRO A 99 -0.05 -2.21 -18.71
C PRO A 99 0.99 -2.03 -17.59
N LEU A 100 1.55 -3.13 -17.07
CA LEU A 100 2.52 -3.07 -15.96
C LEU A 100 3.75 -2.22 -16.32
N LYS A 101 4.16 -2.25 -17.60
CA LYS A 101 5.29 -1.44 -18.10
C LYS A 101 5.00 0.06 -18.02
N GLU A 102 3.79 0.47 -18.35
CA GLU A 102 3.35 1.87 -18.26
C GLU A 102 3.21 2.28 -16.81
N LEU A 103 2.57 1.44 -15.98
CA LEU A 103 2.41 1.68 -14.56
C LEU A 103 3.75 1.84 -13.83
N ALA A 104 4.72 0.99 -14.15
CA ALA A 104 6.07 1.07 -13.60
C ALA A 104 6.81 2.34 -14.07
N ALA A 105 6.66 2.71 -15.35
CA ALA A 105 7.25 3.93 -15.89
C ALA A 105 6.64 5.19 -15.26
N GLU A 106 5.32 5.23 -15.11
CA GLU A 106 4.60 6.29 -14.41
C GLU A 106 5.02 6.36 -12.94
N ALA A 107 5.09 5.24 -12.23
CA ALA A 107 5.51 5.21 -10.83
C ALA A 107 6.94 5.73 -10.66
N ALA A 108 7.87 5.33 -11.54
CA ALA A 108 9.23 5.84 -11.55
C ALA A 108 9.29 7.35 -11.88
N ALA A 109 8.48 7.81 -12.83
CA ALA A 109 8.38 9.24 -13.12
C ALA A 109 7.82 10.01 -11.92
N ARG A 110 6.73 9.54 -11.31
CA ARG A 110 6.12 10.13 -10.11
C ARG A 110 7.11 10.22 -8.95
N ALA A 111 7.90 9.17 -8.72
CA ALA A 111 8.93 9.18 -7.70
C ALA A 111 10.01 10.24 -7.96
N LYS A 112 10.50 10.34 -9.19
CA LYS A 112 11.47 11.38 -9.59
C LYS A 112 10.89 12.80 -9.46
N TRP A 113 9.64 13.00 -9.88
CA TRP A 113 8.93 14.27 -9.73
C TRP A 113 8.76 14.66 -8.27
N LYS A 114 8.43 13.70 -7.40
CA LYS A 114 8.32 13.92 -5.97
C LYS A 114 9.67 14.32 -5.36
N GLN A 115 10.74 13.59 -5.68
CA GLN A 115 12.10 13.91 -5.24
C GLN A 115 12.56 15.30 -5.73
N ALA A 116 12.41 15.58 -7.02
CA ALA A 116 12.76 16.89 -7.59
C ALA A 116 11.94 18.01 -6.95
N ARG A 117 10.67 17.77 -6.62
CA ARG A 117 9.83 18.75 -5.94
C ARG A 117 10.26 18.97 -4.49
N GLU A 118 10.68 17.93 -3.78
CA GLU A 118 11.26 18.03 -2.44
C GLU A 118 12.61 18.78 -2.44
N GLU A 119 13.41 18.63 -3.50
CA GLU A 119 14.67 19.38 -3.70
C GLU A 119 14.44 20.86 -4.03
N VAL A 120 13.34 21.21 -4.71
CA VAL A 120 13.00 22.60 -5.06
C VAL A 120 12.07 23.24 -4.03
N ALA A 121 11.56 22.48 -3.06
CA ALA A 121 10.68 23.01 -2.02
C ALA A 121 11.40 24.10 -1.20
N PRO A 122 10.75 25.26 -0.97
CA PRO A 122 11.32 26.31 -0.17
C PRO A 122 11.46 25.83 1.29
N LEU A 123 12.66 25.97 1.84
CA LEU A 123 12.93 25.70 3.24
C LEU A 123 12.19 26.74 4.08
N LYS A 124 11.46 26.28 5.10
CA LYS A 124 10.85 27.16 6.11
C LYS A 124 11.61 27.01 7.41
N THR A 125 11.92 28.15 8.03
CA THR A 125 12.56 28.18 9.34
C THR A 125 11.50 28.40 10.41
N PHE A 126 11.41 27.46 11.34
CA PHE A 126 10.53 27.51 12.51
C PHE A 126 11.37 27.75 13.77
N PHE A 127 10.87 28.66 14.60
CA PHE A 127 11.42 28.94 15.93
C PHE A 127 10.48 28.35 16.96
N ILE A 128 10.91 27.28 17.64
CA ILE A 128 10.09 26.56 18.61
C ILE A 128 10.71 26.74 20.00
N PRO A 129 10.14 27.60 20.86
CA PRO A 129 10.61 27.73 22.24
C PRO A 129 10.22 26.47 23.02
N VAL A 130 11.16 25.92 23.79
CA VAL A 130 10.93 24.74 24.63
C VAL A 130 10.76 25.18 26.07
N SER A 131 9.60 24.88 26.68
CA SER A 131 9.27 25.37 28.03
C SER A 131 9.54 24.35 29.15
N HIS A 132 9.46 23.05 28.86
CA HIS A 132 9.47 21.99 29.88
C HIS A 132 10.64 21.00 29.75
N ALA A 133 11.52 21.20 28.77
CA ALA A 133 12.70 20.37 28.53
C ALA A 133 13.88 21.24 28.06
N ARG A 134 15.10 20.72 28.17
CA ARG A 134 16.27 21.35 27.54
C ARG A 134 16.28 21.05 26.05
N ALA A 135 16.39 22.09 25.23
CA ALA A 135 16.44 21.95 23.78
C ALA A 135 17.60 21.03 23.31
N ALA A 136 18.72 21.01 24.04
CA ALA A 136 19.84 20.10 23.79
C ALA A 136 19.51 18.61 23.94
N GLU A 137 18.57 18.25 24.83
CA GLU A 137 18.16 16.86 25.05
C GLU A 137 17.18 16.37 23.98
N LEU A 138 16.50 17.30 23.29
CA LEU A 138 15.56 17.00 22.21
C LEU A 138 16.23 16.87 20.84
N LEU A 139 17.46 17.35 20.69
CA LEU A 139 18.26 17.26 19.47
C LEU A 139 18.24 15.89 18.78
N PRO A 140 18.58 14.77 19.45
CA PRO A 140 18.65 13.46 18.78
C PRO A 140 17.28 12.98 18.29
N HIS A 141 16.21 13.37 18.98
CA HIS A 141 14.85 12.99 18.62
C HIS A 141 14.33 13.79 17.43
N VAL A 142 14.61 15.10 17.39
CA VAL A 142 14.23 15.95 16.26
C VAL A 142 15.08 15.59 15.04
N GLN A 143 16.38 15.33 15.22
CA GLN A 143 17.28 15.00 14.12
C GLN A 143 16.92 13.71 13.40
N ALA A 144 16.36 12.72 14.11
CA ALA A 144 15.88 11.47 13.52
C ALA A 144 14.61 11.65 12.67
N GLN A 145 13.89 12.75 12.83
CA GLN A 145 12.59 13.00 12.20
C GLN A 145 12.62 14.11 11.14
N LEU A 146 13.78 14.74 10.93
CA LEU A 146 14.00 15.75 9.89
C LEU A 146 14.03 15.12 8.49
N SER A 147 13.67 15.92 7.50
CA SER A 147 13.95 15.56 6.10
C SER A 147 15.46 15.52 5.82
N PRO A 148 15.90 14.88 4.71
CA PRO A 148 17.31 14.84 4.31
C PRO A 148 17.98 16.22 4.13
N ARG A 149 17.17 17.30 3.99
CA ARG A 149 17.64 18.68 3.85
C ARG A 149 17.39 19.53 5.10
N GLY A 150 16.77 18.96 6.12
CA GLY A 150 16.44 19.63 7.35
C GLY A 150 17.68 19.86 8.22
N THR A 151 17.86 21.07 8.73
CA THR A 151 18.91 21.39 9.70
C THR A 151 18.29 21.88 11.00
N VAL A 152 18.79 21.38 12.12
CA VAL A 152 18.38 21.83 13.45
C VAL A 152 19.55 22.48 14.16
N SER A 153 19.29 23.66 14.69
CA SER A 153 20.19 24.40 15.55
C SER A 153 19.49 24.74 16.87
N VAL A 154 20.26 24.85 17.95
CA VAL A 154 19.76 25.17 19.28
C VAL A 154 20.34 26.50 19.72
N ASP A 155 19.49 27.40 20.17
CA ASP A 155 19.92 28.56 20.96
C ASP A 155 19.72 28.23 22.45
N GLU A 156 20.83 27.99 23.15
CA GLU A 156 20.85 27.65 24.58
C GLU A 156 20.44 28.83 25.47
N ARG A 157 20.66 30.08 25.02
CA ARG A 157 20.34 31.28 25.81
C ARG A 157 18.83 31.50 25.92
N THR A 158 18.08 31.18 24.87
CA THR A 158 16.61 31.32 24.83
C THR A 158 15.87 29.98 24.85
N ASN A 159 16.60 28.87 25.03
CA ASN A 159 16.08 27.49 24.97
C ASN A 159 15.13 27.28 23.77
N THR A 160 15.57 27.74 22.59
CA THR A 160 14.75 27.73 21.36
C THR A 160 15.37 26.79 20.34
N LEU A 161 14.54 25.92 19.76
CA LEU A 161 14.89 25.08 18.63
C LEU A 161 14.66 25.85 17.33
N ILE A 162 15.71 25.99 16.53
CA ILE A 162 15.66 26.57 15.19
C ILE A 162 15.66 25.39 14.22
N VAL A 163 14.49 25.10 13.66
CA VAL A 163 14.29 24.00 12.72
C VAL A 163 14.12 24.60 11.34
N THR A 164 15.04 24.31 10.43
CA THR A 164 14.86 24.64 9.01
C THR A 164 14.56 23.34 8.29
N ASP A 165 13.33 23.17 7.82
CA ASP A 165 12.91 21.94 7.14
C ASP A 165 11.96 22.24 5.98
N VAL A 166 11.78 21.25 5.11
CA VAL A 166 10.71 21.25 4.11
C VAL A 166 9.39 21.01 4.82
N GLU A 167 8.37 21.79 4.49
CA GLU A 167 7.03 21.55 5.02
C GLU A 167 6.52 20.20 4.46
N PRO A 168 6.16 19.23 5.31
CA PRO A 168 5.64 17.96 4.82
C PRO A 168 4.35 18.22 4.06
N VAL A 169 4.22 17.64 2.87
CA VAL A 169 2.97 17.68 2.10
C VAL A 169 1.91 16.96 2.91
N THR A 170 1.06 17.72 3.61
CA THR A 170 -0.18 17.21 4.17
C THR A 170 -1.11 16.87 3.01
N VAL A 171 -1.29 15.58 2.77
CA VAL A 171 -2.36 15.10 1.91
C VAL A 171 -3.67 15.30 2.68
N PRO A 172 -4.69 15.96 2.10
CA PRO A 172 -5.97 16.23 2.78
C PRO A 172 -6.72 14.94 3.15
#